data_AF-A0A4P9JBY4-F1
#
_entry.id   AF-A0A4P9JBY4-F1
#
_cell.length_a   1.000
_cell.length_b   1.000
_cell.length_c   1.000
_cell.angle_alpha   90.00
_cell.angle_beta   90.00
_cell.angle_gamma   90.00
#
_symmetry.space_group_name_H-M   'P 1'
#
loop_
_entity.id
_entity.type
_entity.pdbx_description
1 polymer ?
#
loop_
_entity_poly.entity_id
_entity_poly.type
_entity_poly.pdbx_seq_one_letter_code
_entity_poly.pdbx_strand_id
1 'polypeptide(L)'
;MTQHVEHVPSEVPGTPLRALREAAGLTQEDVADRMDISRAQVAAIEGGDLETVRLHLLHRYARALGAALHVEIEHGEDRLPLI
;
A
#
# COMPACT_ATOMS: atom_id res chain seq x y z
N MET A 1 5.97 -13.36 -20.82
CA MET A 1 6.79 -12.23 -20.36
C MET A 1 6.06 -11.54 -19.23
N THR A 2 6.06 -12.16 -18.06
CA THR A 2 5.40 -11.63 -16.86
C THR A 2 6.47 -10.83 -16.13
N GLN A 3 6.41 -9.51 -16.22
CA GLN A 3 7.35 -8.63 -15.55
C GLN A 3 7.16 -8.81 -14.04
N HIS A 4 8.14 -9.43 -13.39
CA HIS A 4 8.30 -9.42 -11.94
C HIS A 4 8.40 -7.94 -11.55
N VAL A 5 7.39 -7.42 -10.85
CA VAL A 5 7.56 -6.14 -10.16
C VAL A 5 8.65 -6.39 -9.12
N GLU A 6 9.77 -5.66 -9.27
CA GLU A 6 10.92 -5.77 -8.38
C GLU A 6 10.46 -5.82 -6.93
N HIS A 7 10.92 -6.86 -6.23
CA HIS A 7 10.76 -7.05 -4.81
C HIS A 7 11.25 -5.76 -4.13
N VAL A 8 10.32 -4.97 -3.58
CA VAL A 8 10.67 -3.81 -2.76
C VAL A 8 11.62 -4.34 -1.68
N PRO A 9 12.89 -3.88 -1.61
CA PRO A 9 13.86 -4.46 -0.71
C PRO A 9 13.33 -4.35 0.71
N SER A 10 13.32 -5.50 1.41
CA SER A 10 12.75 -5.74 2.74
C SER A 10 13.46 -5.00 3.89
N GLU A 11 14.19 -3.93 3.60
CA GLU A 11 15.04 -3.21 4.55
C GLU A 11 14.66 -1.72 4.65
N VAL A 12 13.37 -1.39 4.53
CA VAL A 12 12.88 -0.06 4.92
C VAL A 12 12.27 -0.18 6.31
N PRO A 13 12.81 0.49 7.35
CA PRO A 13 12.27 0.44 8.70
C PRO A 13 10.88 1.09 8.75
N GLY A 14 9.83 0.27 8.64
CA GLY A 14 8.44 0.71 8.66
C GLY A 14 7.55 -0.20 7.81
N THR A 15 6.24 -0.09 7.98
CA THR A 15 5.26 -0.81 7.17
C THR A 15 5.44 -0.47 5.68
N PRO A 16 5.23 -1.42 4.73
CA PRO A 16 5.51 -1.21 3.30
C PRO A 16 4.90 0.07 2.69
N LEU A 17 3.73 0.51 3.15
CA LEU A 17 3.09 1.75 2.70
C LEU A 17 3.86 3.01 3.07
N ARG A 18 4.47 3.02 4.26
CA ARG A 18 5.31 4.13 4.72
C ARG A 18 6.55 4.27 3.85
N ALA A 19 7.20 3.14 3.57
CA ALA A 19 8.37 3.09 2.68
C ALA A 19 8.03 3.64 1.28
N LEU A 20 6.91 3.20 0.70
CA LEU A 20 6.45 3.68 -0.60
C LEU A 20 6.14 5.18 -0.60
N ARG A 21 5.50 5.69 0.46
CA ARG A 21 5.23 7.12 0.61
C ARG A 21 6.54 7.93 0.67
N GLU A 22 7.50 7.48 1.48
CA GLU A 22 8.79 8.16 1.64
C GLU A 22 9.60 8.13 0.33
N ALA A 23 9.60 7.01 -0.39
CA ALA A 23 10.21 6.89 -1.72
C ALA A 23 9.56 7.81 -2.76
N ALA A 24 8.25 8.08 -2.64
CA ALA A 24 7.53 9.05 -3.46
C ALA A 24 7.76 10.52 -3.05
N GLY A 25 8.55 10.78 -1.99
CA GLY A 25 8.85 12.13 -1.51
C GLY A 25 7.67 12.84 -0.83
N LEU A 26 6.67 12.08 -0.32
CA LEU A 26 5.43 12.63 0.23
C LEU A 26 5.43 12.59 1.76
N THR A 27 4.80 13.59 2.37
CA THR A 27 4.46 13.57 3.80
C THR A 27 3.14 12.82 4.02
N GLN A 28 2.83 12.48 5.28
CA GLN A 28 1.53 11.92 5.63
C GLN A 28 0.38 12.90 5.33
N GLU A 29 0.65 14.21 5.39
CA GLU A 29 -0.34 15.25 5.06
C GLU A 29 -0.64 15.25 3.56
N ASP A 30 0.39 15.15 2.72
CA ASP A 30 0.21 15.09 1.25
C ASP A 30 -0.65 13.89 0.83
N VAL A 31 -0.48 12.75 1.50
CA VAL A 31 -1.31 11.57 1.24
C VAL A 31 -2.72 11.74 1.80
N ALA A 32 -2.85 12.34 2.98
CA ALA A 32 -4.14 12.66 3.60
C ALA A 32 -4.98 13.55 2.69
N ASP A 33 -4.39 14.61 2.13
CA ASP A 33 -5.02 15.52 1.17
C ASP A 33 -5.47 14.80 -0.10
N ARG A 34 -4.60 13.95 -0.68
CA ARG A 34 -4.94 13.16 -1.88
C ARG A 34 -6.04 12.14 -1.64
N MET A 35 -6.16 11.66 -0.40
CA MET A 35 -7.14 10.66 0.01
C MET A 35 -8.39 11.27 0.64
N ASP A 36 -8.46 12.60 0.84
CA ASP A 36 -9.55 13.28 1.55
C ASP A 36 -9.86 12.61 2.91
N ILE A 37 -8.81 12.40 3.71
CA ILE A 37 -8.88 11.82 5.07
C ILE A 37 -7.96 12.61 6.00
N SER A 38 -8.04 12.36 7.31
CA SER A 38 -7.11 12.96 8.26
C SER A 38 -5.72 12.31 8.21
N ARG A 39 -4.68 13.10 8.53
CA ARG A 39 -3.32 12.59 8.77
C ARG A 39 -3.28 11.48 9.83
N ALA A 40 -4.13 11.54 10.85
CA ALA A 40 -4.24 10.49 11.86
C ALA A 40 -4.72 9.15 11.27
N GLN A 41 -5.64 9.19 10.29
CA GLN A 41 -6.06 8.00 9.55
C GLN A 41 -4.93 7.47 8.65
N VAL A 42 -4.14 8.34 8.01
CA VAL A 42 -2.93 7.93 7.28
C VAL A 42 -1.94 7.24 8.21
N ALA A 43 -1.65 7.81 9.38
CA ALA A 43 -0.76 7.20 10.36
C ALA A 43 -1.29 5.85 10.87
N ALA A 44 -2.60 5.70 11.05
CA ALA A 44 -3.22 4.43 11.42
C ALA A 44 -3.14 3.38 10.30
N ILE A 45 -3.29 3.78 9.03
CA ILE A 45 -3.10 2.90 7.86
C ILE A 45 -1.63 2.46 7.78
N GLU A 46 -0.68 3.37 8.00
CA GLU A 46 0.75 3.06 7.99
C GLU A 46 1.22 2.29 9.22
N GLY A 47 0.57 2.43 10.37
CA GLY A 47 0.95 1.77 11.63
C GLY A 47 0.16 0.50 11.94
N GLY A 48 -0.89 0.21 11.17
CA GLY A 48 -1.87 -0.81 11.48
C GLY A 48 -1.48 -2.21 11.03
N ASP A 49 -1.89 -3.19 11.82
CA ASP A 49 -1.93 -4.58 11.44
C ASP A 49 -2.79 -4.73 10.17
N LEU A 50 -2.21 -5.30 9.11
CA LEU A 50 -2.83 -5.42 7.79
C LEU A 50 -4.17 -6.18 7.85
N GLU A 51 -4.41 -6.97 8.89
CA GLU A 51 -5.70 -7.63 9.15
C GLU A 51 -6.86 -6.64 9.39
N THR A 52 -6.57 -5.44 9.89
CA THR A 52 -7.59 -4.43 10.24
C THR A 52 -7.77 -3.34 9.18
N VAL A 53 -6.79 -3.17 8.28
CA VAL A 53 -6.87 -2.18 7.21
C VAL A 53 -7.73 -2.72 6.08
N ARG A 54 -8.91 -2.14 5.90
CA ARG A 54 -9.85 -2.52 4.84
C ARG A 54 -9.20 -2.35 3.46
N LEU A 55 -9.28 -3.35 2.59
CA LEU A 55 -8.69 -3.39 1.25
C LEU A 55 -8.95 -2.12 0.41
N HIS A 56 -10.15 -1.54 0.50
CA HIS A 56 -10.48 -0.31 -0.21
C HIS A 56 -9.59 0.90 0.17
N LEU A 57 -9.04 0.95 1.40
CA LEU A 57 -8.12 2.01 1.84
C LEU A 57 -6.76 1.80 1.22
N LEU A 58 -6.28 0.56 1.18
CA LEU A 58 -5.03 0.21 0.50
C LEU A 58 -5.09 0.58 -0.99
N HIS A 59 -6.23 0.32 -1.63
CA HIS A 59 -6.43 0.68 -3.03
C HIS A 59 -6.37 2.21 -3.24
N ARG A 60 -7.09 2.97 -2.40
CA ARG A 60 -7.04 4.45 -2.45
C ARG A 60 -5.66 5.00 -2.14
N TYR A 61 -4.94 4.38 -1.21
CA TYR A 61 -3.58 4.76 -0.83
C TYR A 61 -2.61 4.55 -1.99
N ALA A 62 -2.62 3.37 -2.61
CA ALA A 62 -1.81 3.08 -3.79
C ALA A 62 -2.09 4.09 -4.91
N ARG A 63 -3.37 4.40 -5.18
CA ARG A 63 -3.76 5.41 -6.16
C ARG A 63 -3.26 6.82 -5.81
N ALA A 64 -3.29 7.20 -4.54
CA ALA A 64 -2.74 8.48 -4.07
C ALA A 64 -1.22 8.58 -4.28
N LEU A 65 -0.51 7.45 -4.30
CA LEU A 65 0.92 7.37 -4.63
C LEU A 65 1.19 7.25 -6.14
N GLY A 66 0.16 7.10 -6.99
CA GLY A 66 0.35 6.74 -8.39
C GLY A 66 0.77 5.28 -8.62
N ALA A 67 0.63 4.44 -7.59
CA ALA A 67 0.91 3.01 -7.64
C ALA A 67 -0.36 2.18 -7.94
N ALA A 68 -0.15 0.91 -8.29
CA ALA A 68 -1.22 -0.08 -8.42
C ALA A 68 -1.22 -1.03 -7.21
N LEU A 69 -2.41 -1.45 -6.78
CA LEU A 69 -2.57 -2.50 -5.78
C LEU A 69 -2.92 -3.80 -6.50
N HIS A 70 -2.06 -4.82 -6.33
CA HIS A 70 -2.33 -6.18 -6.78
C HIS A 70 -2.70 -7.05 -5.58
N VAL A 71 -3.79 -7.81 -5.70
CA VAL A 71 -4.26 -8.72 -4.65
C VAL A 71 -4.50 -10.07 -5.30
N GLU A 72 -3.94 -11.11 -4.69
CA GLU A 72 -4.08 -12.48 -5.17
C GLU A 72 -4.54 -13.37 -4.00
N ILE A 73 -5.33 -14.39 -4.32
CA ILE A 73 -5.61 -15.51 -3.41
C ILE A 73 -4.75 -16.69 -3.84
N GLU A 74 -4.02 -17.26 -2.89
CA GLU A 74 -3.31 -18.53 -3.08
C GLU A 74 -4.16 -19.69 -2.55
N HIS A 75 -4.39 -20.71 -3.38
CA HIS A 75 -5.06 -21.94 -2.99
C HIS A 75 -4.35 -23.14 -3.62
N GLY A 76 -3.53 -23.83 -2.84
CA GLY A 76 -2.66 -24.88 -3.37
C GLY A 76 -1.60 -24.29 -4.29
N GLU A 77 -1.59 -24.73 -5.55
CA GLU A 77 -0.70 -24.19 -6.59
C GLU A 77 -1.35 -23.04 -7.40
N ASP A 78 -2.65 -22.80 -7.20
CA ASP A 78 -3.39 -21.76 -7.91
C ASP A 78 -3.15 -20.38 -7.28
N ARG A 79 -2.85 -19.40 -8.13
CA ARG A 79 -2.81 -17.96 -7.78
C ARG A 79 -3.87 -17.23 -8.57
N LEU A 80 -4.91 -16.77 -7.88
CA LEU A 80 -6.06 -16.11 -8.49
C LEU A 80 -6.01 -14.60 -8.22
N PRO A 81 -5.81 -13.74 -9.23
CA PRO A 81 -5.87 -12.29 -9.05
C PRO A 81 -7.31 -11.86 -8.75
N LEU A 82 -7.47 -10.94 -7.78
CA LEU A 82 -8.76 -10.37 -7.40
C LEU A 82 -9.04 -9.00 -8.05
N ILE A 83 -7.99 -8.22 -8.33
CA ILE A 83 -8.06 -6.88 -8.94
C ILE A 83 -6.83 -6.59 -9.80
#